data_AF-A0A0L1JNU7-F1
#
_entry.id   AF-A0A0L1JNU7-F1
#
_cell.length_a   1.000
_cell.length_b   1.000
_cell.length_c   1.000
_cell.angle_alpha   90.00
_cell.angle_beta   90.00
_cell.angle_gamma   90.00
#
_symmetry.space_group_name_H-M   'P 1'
#
loop_
_entity.id
_entity.type
_entity.pdbx_description
1 polymer ?
#
loop_
_entity_poly.entity_id
_entity_poly.type
_entity_poly.pdbx_seq_one_letter_code
_entity_poly.pdbx_strand_id
1 'polypeptide(L)'
;MLDEKLPDDVKNLRPRKLRLSKDAERLLAGVTEAEADPKRQQRASGLRPNADSVNAARCVGCGQIEYITREYCRCGHYLAGQIEDEYLAWEQNLAETHERLVEEAEQRMKPVRWAASISFPFLLWPPLQLLLYGEGMPFSTWLWIIPGAAILGLFAVAEKLISAKRDASALEVQTASFEGFLNERLQMGNGASFQMGAE
;
A
#
# COMPACT_ATOMS: atom_id res chain seq x y z
N MET A 1 31.88 20.88 -10.24
CA MET A 1 32.25 19.66 -9.51
C MET A 1 31.13 19.33 -8.55
N LEU A 2 30.26 18.41 -8.93
CA LEU A 2 29.33 17.66 -8.08
C LEU A 2 29.22 16.30 -8.77
N ASP A 3 30.27 15.51 -8.57
CA ASP A 3 30.29 14.07 -8.86
C ASP A 3 29.47 13.37 -7.77
N GLU A 4 28.14 13.45 -7.88
CA GLU A 4 27.29 12.48 -7.20
C GLU A 4 27.14 11.28 -8.14
N LYS A 5 27.98 10.28 -7.90
CA LYS A 5 27.92 8.96 -8.53
C LYS A 5 26.52 8.38 -8.30
N LEU A 6 25.68 8.46 -9.32
CA LEU A 6 24.53 7.58 -9.46
C LEU A 6 24.98 6.13 -9.25
N PRO A 7 24.25 5.32 -8.46
CA PRO A 7 24.57 3.92 -8.26
C PRO A 7 24.64 3.19 -9.61
N ASP A 8 25.69 2.39 -9.80
CA ASP A 8 25.99 1.71 -11.07
C ASP A 8 24.88 0.74 -11.53
N ASP A 9 23.96 0.35 -10.64
CA ASP A 9 22.79 -0.45 -10.96
C ASP A 9 21.83 0.23 -11.94
N VAL A 10 21.78 1.56 -11.95
CA VAL A 10 20.89 2.32 -12.84
C VAL A 10 21.40 2.34 -14.29
N LYS A 11 22.70 2.14 -14.52
CA LYS A 11 23.28 2.14 -15.88
C LYS A 11 23.02 0.85 -16.67
N ASN A 12 22.47 -0.18 -16.04
CA ASN A 12 22.32 -1.52 -16.61
C ASN A 12 20.88 -2.05 -16.59
N LEU A 13 19.88 -1.17 -16.62
CA LEU A 13 18.47 -1.59 -16.73
C LEU A 13 18.22 -2.21 -18.12
N ARG A 14 18.35 -3.53 -18.18
CA ARG A 14 17.93 -4.33 -19.34
C ARG A 14 16.41 -4.45 -19.35
N PRO A 15 15.77 -4.49 -20.53
CA PRO A 15 14.34 -4.70 -20.63
C PRO A 15 13.96 -6.03 -19.97
N ARG A 16 13.16 -5.99 -18.89
CA ARG A 16 12.54 -7.19 -18.32
C ARG A 16 11.12 -7.26 -18.86
N LYS A 17 10.71 -8.42 -19.34
CA LYS A 17 9.32 -8.65 -19.73
C LYS A 17 8.49 -8.84 -18.46
N LEU A 18 8.04 -7.75 -17.84
CA LEU A 18 6.96 -7.83 -16.88
C LEU A 18 5.67 -8.12 -17.65
N ARG A 19 4.89 -9.10 -17.17
CA ARG A 19 3.53 -9.31 -17.66
C ARG A 19 2.67 -8.18 -17.10
N LEU A 20 2.70 -7.03 -17.78
CA LEU A 20 1.68 -6.01 -17.60
C LEU A 20 0.31 -6.69 -17.78
N SER A 21 -0.63 -6.40 -16.89
CA SER A 21 -2.00 -6.88 -17.08
C SER A 21 -2.50 -6.39 -18.44
N LYS A 22 -3.37 -7.16 -19.10
CA LYS A 22 -3.94 -6.77 -20.41
C LYS A 22 -4.58 -5.37 -20.37
N ASP A 23 -5.03 -4.94 -19.19
CA ASP A 23 -5.59 -3.61 -18.97
C ASP A 23 -4.51 -2.52 -18.92
N ALA A 24 -3.35 -2.77 -18.33
CA ALA A 24 -2.22 -1.83 -18.37
C ALA A 24 -1.65 -1.67 -19.79
N GLU A 25 -1.52 -2.76 -20.55
CA GLU A 25 -1.17 -2.69 -21.97
C GLU A 25 -2.24 -1.95 -22.78
N ARG A 26 -3.53 -2.14 -22.47
CA ARG A 26 -4.65 -1.44 -23.12
C ARG A 26 -4.71 0.04 -22.77
N LEU A 27 -4.34 0.44 -21.55
CA LEU A 27 -4.27 1.85 -21.13
C LEU A 27 -3.08 2.55 -21.80
N LEU A 28 -1.94 1.87 -21.93
CA LEU A 28 -0.80 2.36 -22.70
C LEU A 28 -1.14 2.42 -24.20
N ALA A 29 -1.79 1.40 -24.77
CA ALA A 29 -2.16 1.32 -26.18
C ALA A 29 -3.31 2.27 -26.57
N GLY A 30 -4.29 2.47 -25.69
CA GLY A 30 -5.43 3.38 -25.91
C GLY A 30 -5.01 4.85 -26.05
N VAL A 31 -3.82 5.20 -25.57
CA VAL A 31 -3.19 6.52 -25.77
C VAL A 31 -2.39 6.58 -27.09
N THR A 32 -1.95 5.44 -27.63
CA THR A 32 -1.15 5.37 -28.87
C THR A 32 -1.97 5.45 -30.16
N GLU A 33 -3.23 5.02 -30.18
CA GLU A 33 -4.03 5.00 -31.42
C GLU A 33 -4.62 6.37 -31.82
N ALA A 34 -4.55 7.39 -30.95
CA ALA A 34 -5.10 8.71 -31.26
C ALA A 34 -4.16 9.60 -32.12
N GLU A 35 -2.88 9.27 -32.30
CA GLU A 35 -1.95 10.15 -33.04
C GLU A 35 -0.90 9.37 -33.87
N ALA A 36 -1.34 8.49 -34.77
CA ALA A 36 -0.49 7.93 -35.82
C ALA A 36 -0.38 8.89 -37.03
N ASP A 37 0.13 10.12 -36.82
CA ASP A 37 0.61 10.98 -37.92
C ASP A 37 2.15 11.06 -37.89
N PRO A 38 2.85 10.39 -38.83
CA PRO A 38 4.31 10.38 -38.88
C PRO A 38 4.92 11.77 -39.12
N LYS A 39 4.14 12.78 -39.55
CA LYS A 39 4.64 14.16 -39.74
C LYS A 39 4.67 15.00 -38.46
N ARG A 40 4.02 14.56 -37.37
CA ARG A 40 4.04 15.27 -36.08
C ARG A 40 5.23 14.87 -35.18
N GLN A 41 5.83 13.70 -35.39
CA GLN A 41 6.98 13.23 -34.62
C GLN A 41 8.22 14.12 -34.77
N GLN A 42 8.39 14.82 -35.90
CA GLN A 42 9.45 15.82 -36.07
C GLN A 42 9.16 17.17 -35.39
N ARG A 43 7.88 17.50 -35.11
CA ARG A 43 7.47 18.72 -34.38
C ARG A 43 7.36 18.51 -32.86
N ALA A 44 7.31 17.27 -32.38
CA ALA A 44 7.28 16.93 -30.94
C ALA A 44 8.64 17.07 -30.24
N SER A 45 9.61 17.75 -30.85
CA SER A 45 10.95 17.97 -30.32
C SER A 45 11.06 19.12 -29.31
N GLY A 46 10.02 19.95 -29.10
CA GLY A 46 10.15 21.18 -28.30
C GLY A 46 9.56 21.20 -26.88
N LEU A 47 8.55 20.37 -26.57
CA LEU A 47 7.81 20.50 -25.30
C LEU A 47 8.05 19.28 -24.43
N ARG A 48 8.81 19.46 -23.34
CA ARG A 48 8.84 18.50 -22.24
C ARG A 48 7.51 18.56 -21.49
N PRO A 49 7.05 17.44 -20.90
CA PRO A 49 5.87 17.50 -20.07
C PRO A 49 6.12 18.39 -18.85
N ASN A 50 5.05 18.98 -18.32
CA ASN A 50 5.12 19.68 -17.05
C ASN A 50 5.50 18.68 -15.94
N ALA A 51 6.36 19.09 -15.00
CA ALA A 51 6.86 18.26 -13.92
C ALA A 51 5.72 17.63 -13.09
N ASP A 52 4.61 18.35 -12.99
CA ASP A 52 3.47 18.00 -12.12
C ASP A 52 2.42 17.13 -12.83
N SER A 53 2.72 16.66 -14.06
CA SER A 53 1.79 15.84 -14.83
C SER A 53 1.99 14.35 -14.55
N VAL A 54 0.89 13.57 -14.50
CA VAL A 54 0.89 12.10 -14.37
C VAL A 54 1.79 11.42 -15.40
N ASN A 55 1.91 12.07 -16.56
CA ASN A 55 2.63 11.55 -17.72
C ASN A 55 4.10 11.98 -17.73
N ALA A 56 4.61 12.60 -16.67
CA ALA A 56 6.00 13.01 -16.54
C ALA A 56 6.81 12.00 -15.72
N ALA A 57 7.96 11.60 -16.27
CA ALA A 57 8.98 10.85 -15.57
C ALA A 57 10.31 11.63 -15.62
N ARG A 58 10.98 11.76 -14.48
CA ARG A 58 12.31 12.34 -14.42
C ARG A 58 13.33 11.25 -14.75
N CYS A 59 14.11 11.45 -15.80
CA CYS A 59 15.19 10.56 -16.16
C CYS A 59 16.27 10.59 -15.08
N VAL A 60 16.62 9.44 -14.51
CA VAL A 60 17.70 9.35 -13.52
C VAL A 60 19.05 9.70 -14.16
N GLY A 61 19.32 9.25 -15.39
CA GLY A 61 20.59 9.49 -16.07
C GLY A 61 20.95 10.96 -16.34
N CYS A 62 19.97 11.81 -16.69
CA CYS A 62 20.23 13.22 -17.04
C CYS A 62 19.42 14.24 -16.23
N GLY A 63 18.56 13.79 -15.32
CA GLY A 63 17.69 14.64 -14.48
C GLY A 63 16.56 15.36 -15.22
N GLN A 64 16.42 15.14 -16.54
CA GLN A 64 15.43 15.84 -17.35
C GLN A 64 14.07 15.14 -17.31
N ILE A 65 13.00 15.91 -17.42
CA ILE A 65 11.63 15.42 -17.43
C ILE A 65 11.25 15.01 -18.85
N GLU A 66 10.76 13.78 -19.00
CA GLU A 66 10.30 13.22 -20.26
C GLU A 66 8.94 12.55 -20.07
N TYR A 67 8.27 12.24 -21.18
CA TYR A 67 6.98 11.55 -21.13
C TYR A 67 7.17 10.09 -20.69
N ILE A 68 6.31 9.62 -19.79
CA ILE A 68 6.31 8.25 -19.27
C ILE A 68 6.06 7.20 -20.37
N THR A 69 5.39 7.60 -21.45
CA THR A 69 5.12 6.76 -22.62
C THR A 69 6.36 6.52 -23.48
N ARG A 70 7.47 7.23 -23.25
CA ARG A 70 8.73 6.98 -23.96
C ARG A 70 9.49 5.84 -23.30
N GLU A 71 9.88 4.85 -24.10
CA GLU A 71 10.76 3.77 -23.66
C GLU A 71 12.15 4.28 -23.25
N TYR A 72 12.65 5.32 -23.95
CA TYR A 72 13.97 5.89 -23.72
C TYR A 72 13.92 7.42 -23.57
N CYS A 73 14.77 7.93 -22.69
CA CYS A 73 15.06 9.35 -22.58
C CYS A 73 15.85 9.83 -23.81
N ARG A 74 15.80 11.12 -24.10
CA ARG A 74 16.62 11.76 -25.16
C ARG A 74 18.14 11.60 -24.93
N CYS A 75 18.56 11.34 -23.68
CA CYS A 75 19.96 11.00 -23.37
C CYS A 75 20.32 9.52 -23.64
N GLY A 76 19.37 8.69 -24.10
CA GLY A 76 19.57 7.26 -24.36
C GLY A 76 19.31 6.35 -23.16
N HIS A 77 18.92 6.90 -22.00
CA HIS A 77 18.62 6.12 -20.80
C HIS A 77 17.26 5.40 -20.91
N TYR A 78 17.17 4.15 -20.45
CA TYR A 78 15.95 3.35 -20.51
C TYR A 78 14.95 3.78 -19.41
N LEU A 79 13.92 4.52 -19.80
CA LEU A 79 12.93 5.10 -18.89
C LEU A 79 11.89 4.08 -18.44
N ALA A 80 11.45 3.20 -19.34
CA ALA A 80 10.45 2.18 -19.00
C ALA A 80 10.96 1.29 -17.85
N GLY A 81 12.21 0.84 -17.90
CA GLY A 81 12.82 0.06 -16.82
C GLY A 81 12.95 0.82 -15.50
N GLN A 82 13.19 2.14 -15.55
CA GLN A 82 13.21 2.96 -14.34
C GLN A 82 11.83 2.96 -13.65
N ILE A 83 10.75 3.10 -14.42
CA ILE A 83 9.38 3.10 -13.90
C ILE A 83 9.00 1.71 -13.37
N GLU A 84 9.44 0.65 -14.06
CA GLU A 84 9.26 -0.74 -13.60
C GLU A 84 9.94 -0.98 -12.25
N ASP A 85 11.18 -0.51 -12.08
CA ASP A 85 11.91 -0.66 -10.81
C ASP A 85 11.27 0.15 -9.68
N GLU A 86 10.83 1.39 -9.97
CA GLU A 86 10.10 2.21 -9.01
C GLU A 86 8.77 1.57 -8.59
N TYR A 87 8.06 0.95 -9.53
CA TYR A 87 6.84 0.21 -9.25
C TYR A 87 7.11 -1.02 -8.36
N LEU A 88 8.14 -1.81 -8.67
CA LEU A 88 8.53 -2.96 -7.85
C LEU A 88 8.95 -2.55 -6.44
N ALA A 89 9.70 -1.46 -6.31
CA ALA A 89 10.09 -0.92 -5.01
C ALA A 89 8.88 -0.46 -4.19
N TRP A 90 7.90 0.17 -4.85
CA TRP A 90 6.64 0.56 -4.23
C TRP A 90 5.81 -0.64 -3.76
N GLU A 91 5.66 -1.68 -4.60
CA GLU A 91 4.97 -2.93 -4.21
C GLU A 91 5.65 -3.60 -3.00
N GLN A 92 6.98 -3.65 -2.99
CA GLN A 92 7.75 -4.20 -1.86
C GLN A 92 7.53 -3.41 -0.58
N ASN A 93 7.53 -2.07 -0.66
CA ASN A 93 7.28 -1.21 0.49
C ASN A 93 5.85 -1.37 1.04
N LEU A 94 4.85 -1.54 0.17
CA LEU A 94 3.48 -1.87 0.59
C LEU A 94 3.42 -3.20 1.34
N ALA A 95 4.07 -4.23 0.81
CA ALA A 95 4.13 -5.55 1.44
C ALA A 95 4.84 -5.50 2.81
N GLU A 96 5.99 -4.82 2.89
CA GLU A 96 6.73 -4.63 4.14
C GLU A 96 5.91 -3.84 5.17
N THR A 97 5.23 -2.78 4.73
CA THR A 97 4.35 -1.98 5.60
C THR A 97 3.20 -2.82 6.14
N HIS A 98 2.60 -3.67 5.31
CA HIS A 98 1.56 -4.60 5.74
C HIS A 98 2.11 -5.62 6.75
N GLU A 99 3.27 -6.23 6.50
CA GLU A 99 3.90 -7.17 7.44
C GLU A 99 4.18 -6.51 8.79
N ARG A 100 4.72 -5.29 8.80
CA ARG A 100 4.95 -4.53 10.04
C ARG A 100 3.65 -4.27 10.80
N LEU A 101 2.57 -3.91 10.11
CA LEU A 101 1.26 -3.69 10.72
C LEU A 101 0.65 -4.99 11.26
N VAL A 102 0.86 -6.12 10.58
CA VAL A 102 0.46 -7.45 11.06
C VAL A 102 1.22 -7.78 12.35
N GLU A 103 2.52 -7.57 12.39
CA GLU A 103 3.34 -7.84 13.58
C GLU A 103 2.93 -6.95 14.75
N GLU A 104 2.74 -5.65 14.51
CA GLU A 104 2.29 -4.71 15.54
C GLU A 104 0.90 -5.08 16.07
N ALA A 105 -0.03 -5.46 15.19
CA ALA A 105 -1.35 -5.94 15.58
C ALA A 105 -1.24 -7.22 16.42
N GLU A 106 -0.38 -8.16 16.06
CA GLU A 106 -0.16 -9.39 16.83
C GLU A 106 0.40 -9.09 18.22
N GLN A 107 1.41 -8.21 18.31
CA GLN A 107 1.98 -7.79 19.59
C GLN A 107 0.92 -7.12 20.49
N ARG A 108 0.03 -6.29 19.92
CA ARG A 108 -1.09 -5.68 20.66
C ARG A 108 -2.20 -6.67 21.01
N MET A 109 -2.41 -7.72 20.20
CA MET A 109 -3.42 -8.75 20.47
C MET A 109 -3.00 -9.73 21.59
N LYS A 110 -1.70 -9.96 21.81
CA LYS A 110 -1.20 -10.86 22.88
C LYS A 110 -1.76 -10.53 24.28
N PRO A 111 -1.65 -9.29 24.80
CA PRO A 111 -2.20 -8.94 26.11
C PRO A 111 -3.72 -8.97 26.13
N VAL A 112 -4.38 -8.60 25.02
CA VAL A 112 -5.83 -8.62 24.86
C VAL A 112 -6.36 -10.04 24.98
N ARG A 113 -5.73 -11.02 24.32
CA ARG A 113 -6.06 -12.45 24.42
C ARG A 113 -5.82 -13.00 25.82
N TRP A 114 -4.74 -12.60 26.49
CA TRP A 114 -4.48 -13.03 27.85
C TRP A 114 -5.54 -12.49 28.82
N ALA A 115 -5.92 -11.22 28.67
CA ALA A 115 -6.98 -10.63 29.46
C ALA A 115 -8.36 -11.22 29.11
N ALA A 116 -8.60 -11.67 27.87
CA ALA A 116 -9.80 -12.41 27.49
C ALA A 116 -9.93 -13.76 28.22
N SER A 117 -8.82 -14.43 28.52
CA SER A 117 -8.82 -15.65 29.34
C SER A 117 -9.38 -15.42 30.75
N ILE A 118 -9.36 -14.19 31.27
CA ILE A 118 -9.96 -13.84 32.57
C ILE A 118 -11.50 -13.97 32.52
N SER A 119 -12.12 -13.82 31.35
CA SER A 119 -13.58 -13.99 31.17
C SER A 119 -14.02 -15.45 31.25
N PHE A 120 -13.13 -16.39 30.96
CA PHE A 120 -13.39 -17.83 30.87
C PHE A 120 -13.98 -18.42 32.16
N PRO A 121 -13.44 -18.18 33.37
CA PRO A 121 -14.04 -18.66 34.61
C PRO A 121 -15.45 -18.09 34.84
N PHE A 122 -15.72 -16.83 34.47
CA PHE A 122 -17.05 -16.24 34.65
C PHE A 122 -18.12 -16.84 33.73
N LEU A 123 -17.72 -17.33 32.55
CA LEU A 123 -18.62 -17.90 31.55
C LEU A 123 -18.78 -19.42 31.70
N LEU A 124 -17.74 -20.13 32.14
CA LEU A 124 -17.79 -21.59 32.31
C LEU A 124 -18.31 -22.04 33.68
N TRP A 125 -18.10 -21.24 34.72
CA TRP A 125 -18.55 -21.61 36.07
C TRP A 125 -20.08 -21.79 36.17
N PRO A 126 -20.92 -20.89 35.61
CA PRO A 126 -22.38 -21.04 35.71
C PRO A 126 -22.96 -22.32 35.08
N PRO A 127 -22.60 -22.71 33.83
CA PRO A 127 -23.09 -23.97 33.26
C PRO A 127 -22.52 -25.19 33.99
N LEU A 128 -21.29 -25.12 34.52
CA LEU A 128 -20.71 -26.20 35.32
C LEU A 128 -21.51 -26.43 36.62
N GLN A 129 -21.90 -25.36 37.30
CA GLN A 129 -22.76 -25.45 38.49
C GLN A 129 -24.14 -26.02 38.17
N LEU A 130 -24.74 -25.60 37.07
CA LEU A 130 -26.05 -26.11 36.62
C LEU A 130 -25.99 -27.62 36.34
N LEU A 131 -24.90 -28.09 35.73
CA LEU A 131 -24.68 -29.51 35.41
C LEU A 131 -24.50 -30.37 36.67
N LEU A 132 -23.78 -29.86 37.68
CA LEU A 132 -23.41 -30.62 38.88
C LEU A 132 -24.50 -30.65 39.95
N TYR A 133 -25.36 -29.62 40.03
CA TYR A 133 -26.30 -29.42 41.16
C TYR A 133 -27.75 -29.09 40.75
N GLY A 134 -28.13 -29.31 39.49
CA GLY A 134 -29.29 -28.64 38.88
C GLY A 134 -30.70 -29.04 39.37
N GLU A 135 -31.45 -28.03 39.84
CA GLU A 135 -32.93 -27.97 39.84
C GLU A 135 -33.50 -26.73 39.10
N GLY A 136 -32.66 -25.85 38.52
CA GLY A 136 -33.08 -24.67 37.75
C GLY A 136 -31.97 -23.62 37.60
N MET A 137 -32.19 -22.55 36.81
CA MET A 137 -31.24 -21.42 36.71
C MET A 137 -31.55 -20.33 37.74
N PRO A 138 -30.80 -20.24 38.87
CA PRO A 138 -30.99 -19.19 39.86
C PRO A 138 -30.55 -17.81 39.34
N PHE A 139 -31.07 -16.74 39.93
CA PHE A 139 -30.68 -15.36 39.62
C PHE A 139 -29.18 -15.11 39.81
N SER A 140 -28.52 -15.85 40.71
CA SER A 140 -27.07 -15.82 40.90
C SER A 140 -26.30 -16.18 39.63
N THR A 141 -26.83 -17.02 38.75
CA THR A 141 -26.21 -17.36 37.45
C THR A 141 -26.03 -16.11 36.58
N TRP A 142 -27.01 -15.20 36.57
CA TRP A 142 -26.93 -13.95 35.80
C TRP A 142 -25.87 -12.99 36.34
N LEU A 143 -25.66 -12.97 37.66
CA LEU A 143 -24.60 -12.18 38.31
C LEU A 143 -23.19 -12.62 37.88
N TRP A 144 -23.01 -13.86 37.43
CA TRP A 144 -21.74 -14.35 36.87
C TRP A 144 -21.62 -14.12 35.36
N ILE A 145 -22.71 -14.32 34.61
CA ILE A 145 -22.72 -14.18 33.15
C ILE A 145 -22.55 -12.73 32.71
N ILE A 146 -23.19 -11.76 33.38
CA ILE A 146 -23.18 -10.35 32.97
C ILE A 146 -21.75 -9.77 32.94
N PRO A 147 -20.92 -9.92 33.99
CA PRO A 147 -19.52 -9.49 33.94
C PRO A 147 -18.72 -10.19 32.83
N GLY A 148 -18.90 -11.50 32.65
CA GLY A 148 -18.22 -12.27 31.61
C GLY A 148 -18.56 -11.77 30.19
N ALA A 149 -19.84 -11.49 29.95
CA ALA A 149 -20.32 -10.93 28.68
C ALA A 149 -19.83 -9.49 28.44
N ALA A 150 -19.80 -8.65 29.48
CA ALA A 150 -19.28 -7.29 29.37
C ALA A 150 -17.78 -7.26 29.03
N ILE A 151 -17.00 -8.13 29.67
CA ILE A 151 -15.57 -8.30 29.42
C ILE A 151 -15.34 -8.77 27.97
N LEU A 152 -16.06 -9.80 27.50
CA LEU A 152 -15.98 -10.25 26.11
C LEU A 152 -16.39 -9.16 25.10
N GLY A 153 -17.43 -8.40 25.40
CA GLY A 153 -17.88 -7.30 24.56
C GLY A 153 -16.80 -6.22 24.39
N LEU A 154 -16.13 -5.83 25.48
CA LEU A 154 -14.99 -4.91 25.43
C LEU A 154 -13.83 -5.47 24.61
N PHE A 155 -13.56 -6.77 24.72
CA PHE A 155 -12.53 -7.42 23.90
C PHE A 155 -12.87 -7.42 22.42
N ALA A 156 -14.11 -7.74 22.04
CA ALA A 156 -14.54 -7.73 20.65
C ALA A 156 -14.40 -6.32 20.02
N VAL A 157 -14.69 -5.27 20.79
CA VAL A 157 -14.49 -3.88 20.35
C VAL A 157 -12.99 -3.56 20.22
N ALA A 158 -12.17 -3.94 21.20
CA ALA A 158 -10.73 -3.73 21.15
C ALA A 158 -10.07 -4.46 19.96
N GLU A 159 -10.45 -5.72 19.71
CA GLU A 159 -10.00 -6.49 18.56
C GLU A 159 -10.38 -5.83 17.24
N LYS A 160 -11.63 -5.36 17.10
CA LYS A 160 -12.06 -4.63 15.90
C LYS A 160 -11.26 -3.35 15.67
N LEU A 161 -10.96 -2.59 16.72
CA LEU A 161 -10.18 -1.35 16.60
C LEU A 161 -8.72 -1.64 16.20
N ILE A 162 -8.13 -2.71 16.73
CA ILE A 162 -6.76 -3.13 16.42
C ILE A 162 -6.69 -3.72 15.00
N SER A 163 -7.65 -4.55 14.61
CA SER A 163 -7.67 -5.21 13.29
C SER A 163 -8.03 -4.25 12.16
N ALA A 164 -8.79 -3.18 12.42
CA ALA A 164 -9.23 -2.25 11.38
C ALA A 164 -8.09 -1.70 10.51
N LYS A 165 -6.95 -1.35 11.13
CA LYS A 165 -5.78 -0.85 10.39
C LYS A 165 -5.12 -1.93 9.53
N ARG A 166 -5.04 -3.16 10.05
CA ARG A 166 -4.54 -4.32 9.30
C ARG A 166 -5.45 -4.63 8.11
N ASP A 167 -6.76 -4.66 8.35
CA ASP A 167 -7.74 -5.02 7.33
C ASP A 167 -7.80 -3.95 6.21
N ALA A 168 -7.62 -2.67 6.55
CA ALA A 168 -7.46 -1.59 5.58
C ALA A 168 -6.16 -1.74 4.74
N SER A 169 -5.04 -2.05 5.38
CA SER A 169 -3.77 -2.28 4.68
C SER A 169 -3.80 -3.54 3.81
N ALA A 170 -4.49 -4.61 4.25
CA ALA A 170 -4.68 -5.82 3.45
C ALA A 170 -5.52 -5.54 2.20
N LEU A 171 -6.54 -4.68 2.32
CA LEU A 171 -7.32 -4.21 1.18
C LEU A 171 -6.46 -3.39 0.21
N GLU A 172 -5.59 -2.52 0.73
CA GLU A 172 -4.67 -1.70 -0.06
C GLU A 172 -3.69 -2.57 -0.87
N VAL A 173 -3.08 -3.59 -0.26
CA VAL A 173 -2.22 -4.56 -0.97
C VAL A 173 -3.01 -5.35 -2.03
N GLN A 174 -4.25 -5.75 -1.75
CA GLN A 174 -5.07 -6.50 -2.72
C GLN A 174 -5.58 -5.66 -3.88
N THR A 175 -5.82 -4.37 -3.65
CA THR A 175 -6.29 -3.41 -4.66
C THR A 175 -5.14 -2.64 -5.31
N ALA A 176 -3.90 -2.94 -4.92
CA ALA A 176 -2.70 -2.34 -5.49
C ALA A 176 -2.68 -2.57 -6.99
N SER A 177 -2.64 -1.46 -7.72
CA SER A 177 -2.61 -1.45 -9.18
C SER A 177 -1.62 -0.42 -9.66
N PHE A 178 -1.15 -0.60 -10.89
CA PHE A 178 -0.23 0.35 -11.52
C PHE A 178 -0.82 1.77 -11.60
N GLU A 179 -2.14 1.91 -11.76
CA GLU A 179 -2.83 3.20 -11.71
C GLU A 179 -2.71 3.86 -10.32
N GLY A 180 -2.85 3.07 -9.25
CA GLY A 180 -2.63 3.54 -7.88
C GLY A 180 -1.23 4.08 -7.67
N PHE A 181 -0.22 3.33 -8.13
CA PHE A 181 1.17 3.76 -8.12
C PHE A 181 1.40 5.09 -8.85
N LEU A 182 0.87 5.25 -10.07
CA LEU A 182 1.03 6.48 -10.85
C LEU A 182 0.38 7.69 -10.16
N ASN A 183 -0.77 7.50 -9.51
CA ASN A 183 -1.46 8.55 -8.78
C ASN A 183 -0.70 8.97 -7.50
N GLU A 184 -0.17 8.01 -6.74
CA GLU A 184 0.59 8.28 -5.51
C GLU A 184 1.93 8.96 -5.80
N ARG A 185 2.58 8.56 -6.91
CA ARG A 185 3.82 9.19 -7.40
C ARG A 185 3.68 10.70 -7.59
N LEU A 186 2.52 11.18 -8.04
CA LEU A 186 2.24 12.62 -8.17
C LEU A 186 2.10 13.33 -6.84
N GLN A 187 1.49 12.67 -5.86
CA GLN A 187 1.34 13.22 -4.51
C GLN A 187 2.70 13.37 -3.84
N MET A 188 3.61 12.42 -4.02
CA MET A 188 4.99 12.55 -3.54
C MET A 188 5.79 13.62 -4.30
N GLY A 189 5.57 13.75 -5.62
CA GLY A 189 6.18 14.81 -6.44
C GLY A 189 5.73 16.23 -6.05
N ASN A 190 4.45 16.40 -5.70
CA ASN A 190 3.88 17.66 -5.23
C ASN A 190 4.12 17.92 -3.72
N GLY A 191 4.38 16.89 -2.92
CA GLY A 191 4.70 17.04 -1.50
C GLY A 191 6.10 17.60 -1.24
N ALA A 192 7.05 17.36 -2.15
CA ALA A 192 8.41 17.88 -2.05
C ALA A 192 8.51 19.40 -2.32
N SER A 193 7.49 20.03 -2.91
CA SER A 193 7.44 21.48 -3.13
C SER A 193 6.73 22.26 -2.01
N PHE A 194 6.11 21.59 -1.04
CA PHE A 194 5.34 22.25 0.04
C PHE A 194 6.09 22.41 1.38
N GLN A 195 7.34 21.92 1.50
CA GLN A 195 8.13 22.04 2.75
C GLN A 195 9.27 23.08 2.72
N MET A 196 9.37 23.93 1.71
CA MET A 196 10.34 25.06 1.68
C MET A 196 9.65 26.43 1.70
N GLY A 197 8.62 26.59 2.52
CA GLY A 197 7.85 27.84 2.59
C GLY A 197 7.09 28.02 3.90
N ALA A 198 7.77 27.85 5.03
CA ALA A 198 7.32 28.35 6.32
C ALA A 198 8.55 28.60 7.20
N GLU A 199 9.25 29.69 6.90
CA GLU A 199 9.98 30.44 7.94
C GLU A 199 8.97 31.14 8.86
#